data_AF-A0A430Q9Y7-F1
#
_entry.id   AF-A0A430Q9Y7-F1
#
_cell.length_a   1.000
_cell.length_b   1.000
_cell.length_c   1.000
_cell.angle_alpha   90.00
_cell.angle_beta   90.00
_cell.angle_gamma   90.00
#
_symmetry.space_group_name_H-M   'P 1'
#
loop_
_entity.id
_entity.type
_entity.pdbx_description
1 polymer ?
#
loop_
_entity_poly.entity_id
_entity_poly.type
_entity_poly.pdbx_seq_one_letter_code
_entity_poly.pdbx_strand_id
1 'polypeptide(L)'
;KAAHKSAPATGGVKKLHRYRPATVALREIRRYQKSTELLIRKLPFQRLEIAQYFKTNLHFQSSAVSALQEASEAYLVGLFEDSNLCVIHAKYVNIMPKENLCYQRARRNLFIRADSNVWEILDSSTQNAKSGA
;
A
#
# COMPACT_ATOMS: atom_id res chain seq x y z
N LYS A 1 68.93 13.97 11.85
CA LYS A 1 68.17 13.68 10.61
C LYS A 1 66.78 13.21 11.01
N ALA A 2 65.74 14.04 10.86
CA ALA A 2 64.35 13.64 11.07
C ALA A 2 63.60 13.78 9.74
N ALA A 3 63.03 12.68 9.26
CA ALA A 3 62.27 12.65 8.02
C ALA A 3 60.84 13.09 8.28
N HIS A 4 60.41 14.19 7.65
CA HIS A 4 59.00 14.56 7.62
C HIS A 4 58.23 13.54 6.76
N LYS A 5 57.25 12.85 7.38
CA LYS A 5 56.28 12.01 6.66
C LYS A 5 55.38 12.91 5.81
N SER A 6 55.56 12.90 4.49
CA SER A 6 54.61 13.53 3.57
C SER A 6 53.31 12.73 3.53
N ALA A 7 52.17 13.42 3.67
CA ALA A 7 50.85 12.81 3.47
C ALA A 7 50.76 12.18 2.07
N PRO A 8 50.09 11.03 1.90
CA PRO A 8 49.90 10.44 0.58
C PRO A 8 49.13 11.44 -0.28
N ALA A 9 49.65 11.73 -1.48
CA ALA A 9 48.95 12.55 -2.46
C ALA A 9 47.57 11.92 -2.70
N THR A 10 46.50 12.56 -2.21
CA THR A 10 45.13 12.15 -2.45
C THR A 10 44.86 12.27 -3.94
N GLY A 11 45.10 11.19 -4.67
CA GLY A 11 44.66 11.03 -6.05
C GLY A 11 43.17 11.36 -6.12
N GLY A 12 42.81 12.25 -7.05
CA GLY A 12 41.51 12.91 -7.09
C GLY A 12 40.34 11.98 -6.79
N VAL A 13 39.47 12.43 -5.88
CA VAL A 13 38.25 11.72 -5.48
C VAL A 13 37.50 11.30 -6.74
N LYS A 14 37.43 10.00 -7.03
CA LYS A 14 36.58 9.47 -8.11
C LYS A 14 35.18 10.02 -7.90
N LYS A 15 34.64 10.72 -8.91
CA LYS A 15 33.25 11.23 -8.86
C LYS A 15 32.33 10.07 -8.45
N LEU A 16 31.56 10.28 -7.38
CA LEU A 16 30.64 9.27 -6.88
C LEU A 16 29.67 8.88 -8.01
N HIS A 17 29.61 7.59 -8.32
CA HIS A 17 28.77 7.08 -9.40
C HIS A 17 27.29 7.33 -9.08
N ARG A 18 26.65 8.22 -9.84
CA ARG A 18 25.23 8.53 -9.72
C ARG A 18 24.44 7.67 -10.69
N TYR A 19 23.51 6.88 -10.17
CA TYR A 19 22.58 6.11 -10.99
C TYR A 19 21.61 7.02 -11.74
N ARG A 20 21.18 6.59 -12.93
CA ARG A 20 20.14 7.27 -13.69
C ARG A 20 18.82 7.28 -12.89
N PRO A 21 17.99 8.33 -13.03
CA PRO A 21 16.64 8.32 -12.46
C PRO A 21 15.88 7.06 -12.90
N ALA A 22 14.97 6.56 -12.06
CA ALA A 22 14.27 5.27 -12.18
C ALA A 22 15.10 3.99 -11.97
N THR A 23 16.44 4.02 -12.04
CA THR A 23 17.27 2.81 -11.84
C THR A 23 17.18 2.29 -10.41
N VAL A 24 17.17 3.20 -9.43
CA VAL A 24 17.06 2.83 -8.01
C VAL A 24 15.65 2.35 -7.68
N ALA A 25 14.62 3.05 -8.17
CA ALA A 25 13.21 2.68 -7.98
C ALA A 25 12.90 1.27 -8.51
N LEU A 26 13.38 0.93 -9.72
CA LEU A 26 13.19 -0.42 -10.28
C LEU A 26 13.90 -1.50 -9.47
N ARG A 27 15.05 -1.19 -8.87
CA ARG A 27 15.76 -2.11 -7.98
C ARG A 27 14.99 -2.35 -6.69
N GLU A 28 14.44 -1.29 -6.11
CA GLU A 28 13.60 -1.36 -4.90
C GLU A 28 12.32 -2.15 -5.15
N ILE A 29 11.62 -1.90 -6.27
CA ILE A 29 10.42 -2.67 -6.65
C ILE A 29 10.73 -4.17 -6.71
N ARG A 30 11.80 -4.56 -7.41
CA ARG A 30 12.19 -5.98 -7.52
C ARG A 30 12.60 -6.58 -6.18
N ARG A 31 13.22 -5.79 -5.30
CA ARG A 31 13.58 -6.23 -3.95
C ARG A 31 12.32 -6.51 -3.13
N TYR A 32 11.40 -5.56 -3.07
CA TYR A 32 10.19 -5.66 -2.27
C TYR A 32 9.18 -6.67 -2.81
N GLN A 33 9.18 -6.94 -4.12
CA GLN A 33 8.37 -8.04 -4.68
C GLN A 33 8.94 -9.44 -4.34
N LYS A 34 10.24 -9.55 -4.04
CA LYS A 34 10.88 -10.83 -3.69
C LYS A 34 10.76 -11.16 -2.21
N SER A 35 10.67 -10.15 -1.35
CA SER A 35 10.57 -10.30 0.10
C SER A 35 9.14 -10.03 0.58
N THR A 36 8.65 -10.80 1.54
CA THR A 36 7.36 -10.55 2.22
C THR A 36 7.56 -9.88 3.58
N GLU A 37 8.59 -9.04 3.71
CA GLU A 37 8.85 -8.33 4.96
C GLU A 37 7.85 -7.17 5.15
N LEU A 38 7.42 -6.95 6.39
CA LEU A 38 6.57 -5.81 6.74
C LEU A 38 7.36 -4.51 6.51
N LEU A 39 6.77 -3.60 5.73
CA LEU A 39 7.40 -2.34 5.33
C LEU A 39 7.18 -1.24 6.37
N ILE A 40 6.10 -1.33 7.14
CA ILE A 40 5.80 -0.39 8.21
C ILE A 40 6.50 -0.86 9.49
N ARG A 41 7.17 0.07 10.17
CA ARG A 41 7.79 -0.22 11.47
C ARG A 41 6.69 -0.61 12.47
N LYS A 42 6.89 -1.70 13.22
CA LYS A 42 5.90 -2.23 14.17
C LYS A 42 5.53 -1.26 15.30
N LEU A 43 6.53 -0.56 15.85
CA LEU A 43 6.33 0.35 16.99
C LEU A 43 5.38 1.53 16.70
N PRO A 44 5.51 2.28 15.59
CA PRO A 44 4.54 3.33 15.25
C PRO A 44 3.17 2.77 14.86
N PHE A 45 3.08 1.58 14.25
CA PHE A 45 1.80 0.96 13.91
C PHE A 45 1.02 0.55 15.17
N GLN A 46 1.72 0.00 16.16
CA GLN A 46 1.13 -0.32 17.47
C GLN A 46 0.62 0.93 18.20
N ARG A 47 1.28 2.08 18.04
CA ARG A 47 0.79 3.36 18.63
C ARG A 47 -0.39 3.97 17.87
N LEU A 48 -0.60 3.58 16.62
CA LEU A 48 -1.73 4.02 15.79
C LEU A 48 -3.03 3.25 16.11
N GLU A 49 -3.14 2.63 17.30
CA GLU A 49 -4.32 1.89 17.75
C GLU A 49 -5.57 2.80 17.79
N ILE A 50 -6.39 2.71 16.75
CA ILE A 50 -7.68 3.40 16.58
C ILE A 50 -8.66 2.99 17.70
N ALA A 51 -8.44 1.83 18.32
CA ALA A 51 -9.28 1.30 19.40
C ALA A 51 -9.42 2.23 20.61
N GLN A 52 -8.42 3.07 20.87
CA GLN A 52 -8.47 4.02 21.98
C GLN A 52 -9.53 5.12 21.76
N TYR A 53 -9.94 5.39 20.51
CA TYR A 53 -11.07 6.27 20.20
C TYR A 53 -12.43 5.63 20.49
N PHE A 54 -12.52 4.29 20.53
CA PHE A 54 -13.79 3.59 20.74
C PHE A 54 -14.00 3.18 22.19
N LYS A 55 -12.97 2.63 22.86
CA LYS A 55 -13.00 2.26 24.28
C LYS A 55 -11.61 2.40 24.90
N THR A 56 -11.53 3.01 26.08
CA THR A 56 -10.27 3.43 26.72
C THR A 56 -9.51 2.32 27.46
N ASN A 57 -10.04 1.10 27.58
CA ASN A 57 -9.45 -0.01 28.36
C ASN A 57 -9.41 -1.34 27.59
N LEU A 58 -9.06 -1.30 26.30
CA LEU A 58 -8.88 -2.51 25.49
C LEU A 58 -7.41 -2.94 25.51
N HIS A 59 -7.19 -4.23 25.72
CA HIS A 59 -5.86 -4.84 25.59
C HIS A 59 -5.85 -5.72 24.35
N PHE A 60 -4.90 -5.47 23.44
CA PHE A 60 -4.75 -6.27 22.23
C PHE A 60 -3.71 -7.36 22.43
N GLN A 61 -3.99 -8.54 21.89
CA GLN A 61 -2.99 -9.58 21.75
C GLN A 61 -1.95 -9.13 20.71
N SER A 62 -0.67 -9.40 20.96
CA SER A 62 0.42 -9.04 20.04
C SER A 62 0.25 -9.66 18.64
N SER A 63 -0.35 -10.86 18.55
CA SER A 63 -0.72 -11.51 17.29
C SER A 63 -1.83 -10.75 16.56
N ALA A 64 -2.82 -10.22 17.26
CA ALA A 64 -3.92 -9.46 16.66
C ALA A 64 -3.40 -8.14 16.04
N VAL A 65 -2.51 -7.42 16.73
CA VAL A 65 -1.89 -6.21 16.19
C VAL A 65 -1.04 -6.54 14.95
N SER A 66 -0.32 -7.66 14.96
CA SER A 66 0.47 -8.11 13.82
C SER A 66 -0.40 -8.48 12.62
N ALA A 67 -1.52 -9.17 12.83
CA ALA A 67 -2.47 -9.52 11.78
C ALA A 67 -3.15 -8.27 11.18
N LEU A 68 -3.50 -7.28 12.01
CA LEU A 68 -4.03 -5.99 11.54
C LEU A 68 -3.01 -5.25 10.68
N GLN A 69 -1.72 -5.30 11.05
CA GLN A 69 -0.66 -4.70 10.26
C GLN A 69 -0.54 -5.38 8.90
N GLU A 70 -0.49 -6.70 8.88
CA GLU A 70 -0.39 -7.49 7.64
C GLU A 70 -1.56 -7.22 6.70
N ALA A 71 -2.80 -7.22 7.23
CA ALA A 71 -3.98 -6.90 6.45
C ALA A 71 -3.96 -5.45 5.91
N SER A 72 -3.49 -4.49 6.71
CA SER A 72 -3.40 -3.09 6.30
C SER A 72 -2.36 -2.88 5.19
N GLU A 73 -1.17 -3.50 5.32
CA GLU A 73 -0.13 -3.43 4.30
C GLU A 73 -0.57 -4.12 3.01
N ALA A 74 -1.19 -5.30 3.09
CA ALA A 74 -1.73 -6.00 1.93
C ALA A 74 -2.80 -5.17 1.19
N TYR A 75 -3.68 -4.50 1.94
CA TYR A 75 -4.69 -3.60 1.36
C TYR A 75 -4.05 -2.43 0.60
N LEU A 76 -3.02 -1.79 1.17
CA LEU A 76 -2.32 -0.68 0.55
C LEU A 76 -1.57 -1.11 -0.72
N VAL A 77 -0.91 -2.28 -0.70
CA VAL A 77 -0.22 -2.82 -1.88
C VAL A 77 -1.21 -3.03 -3.03
N GLY A 78 -2.37 -3.68 -2.78
CA GLY A 78 -3.40 -3.85 -3.81
C GLY A 78 -3.95 -2.53 -4.34
N LEU A 79 -4.12 -1.53 -3.47
CA LEU A 79 -4.54 -0.19 -3.91
C LEU A 79 -3.50 0.47 -4.83
N PHE A 80 -2.21 0.30 -4.56
CA PHE A 80 -1.14 0.84 -5.40
C PHE A 80 -1.01 0.10 -6.73
N GLU A 81 -1.23 -1.21 -6.76
CA GLU A 81 -1.28 -1.99 -8.01
C GLU A 81 -2.39 -1.48 -8.93
N ASP A 82 -3.59 -1.33 -8.40
CA ASP A 82 -4.74 -0.85 -9.17
C ASP A 82 -4.56 0.62 -9.61
N SER A 83 -4.05 1.46 -8.72
CA SER A 83 -3.77 2.88 -9.05
C SER A 83 -2.68 3.00 -10.12
N ASN A 84 -1.70 2.10 -10.12
CA ASN A 84 -0.69 2.03 -11.16
C ASN A 84 -1.28 1.63 -12.52
N LEU A 85 -2.28 0.74 -12.57
CA LEU A 85 -3.01 0.42 -13.80
C LEU A 85 -3.77 1.64 -14.35
N CYS A 86 -4.43 2.42 -13.48
CA CYS A 86 -5.10 3.66 -13.88
C CYS A 86 -4.12 4.70 -14.47
N VAL A 87 -2.95 4.84 -13.84
CA VAL A 87 -1.88 5.75 -14.28
C VAL A 87 -1.33 5.34 -15.65
N ILE A 88 -1.08 4.04 -15.85
CA ILE A 88 -0.62 3.50 -17.14
C ILE A 88 -1.69 3.68 -18.22
N HIS A 89 -2.97 3.48 -17.89
CA HIS A 89 -4.09 3.72 -18.80
C HIS A 89 -4.14 5.19 -19.26
N ALA A 90 -3.85 6.12 -18.35
CA ALA A 90 -3.77 7.55 -18.64
C ALA A 90 -2.42 7.99 -19.26
N LYS A 91 -1.51 7.05 -19.57
CA LYS A 91 -0.16 7.27 -20.15
C LYS A 91 0.78 8.08 -19.26
N TYR A 92 0.58 8.04 -17.95
CA TYR A 92 1.48 8.64 -16.96
C TYR A 92 2.41 7.59 -16.34
N VAL A 93 3.47 8.05 -15.67
CA VAL A 93 4.42 7.21 -14.90
C VAL A 93 4.33 7.49 -13.40
N ASN A 94 3.81 8.65 -13.02
CA ASN A 94 3.73 9.08 -11.62
C ASN A 94 2.31 8.87 -11.08
N ILE A 95 2.18 8.25 -9.92
CA ILE A 95 0.90 8.13 -9.22
C ILE A 95 0.53 9.49 -8.63
N MET A 96 -0.66 9.99 -8.97
CA MET A 96 -1.20 11.25 -8.48
C MET A 96 -2.46 10.99 -7.63
N PRO A 97 -2.78 11.84 -6.65
CA PRO A 97 -3.93 11.63 -5.75
C PRO A 97 -5.28 11.60 -6.50
N LYS A 98 -5.38 12.28 -7.64
CA LYS A 98 -6.55 12.22 -8.54
C LYS A 98 -6.82 10.80 -9.05
N GLU A 99 -5.77 10.01 -9.29
CA GLU A 99 -5.88 8.65 -9.81
C GLU A 99 -6.30 7.67 -8.71
N ASN A 100 -5.81 7.85 -7.49
CA ASN A 100 -6.30 7.10 -6.32
C ASN A 100 -7.81 7.32 -6.09
N LEU A 101 -8.30 8.54 -6.29
CA LEU A 101 -9.73 8.86 -6.20
C LEU A 101 -10.54 8.24 -7.34
N CYS A 102 -9.99 8.19 -8.56
CA CYS A 102 -10.60 7.52 -9.70
C CYS A 102 -10.81 6.02 -9.41
N TYR A 103 -9.78 5.35 -8.89
CA TYR A 103 -9.87 3.95 -8.45
C TYR A 103 -10.88 3.75 -7.32
N GLN A 104 -10.82 4.56 -6.26
CA GLN A 104 -11.76 4.45 -5.13
C GLN A 104 -13.21 4.59 -5.60
N ARG A 105 -13.48 5.46 -6.58
CA ARG A 105 -14.80 5.60 -7.21
C ARG A 105 -15.17 4.37 -8.04
N ALA A 106 -14.26 3.84 -8.86
CA ALA A 106 -14.50 2.64 -9.65
C ALA A 106 -14.80 1.42 -8.77
N ARG A 107 -14.04 1.21 -7.70
CA ARG A 107 -14.26 0.12 -6.73
C ARG A 107 -15.55 0.29 -5.93
N ARG A 108 -15.88 1.52 -5.49
CA ARG A 108 -17.15 1.81 -4.80
C ARG A 108 -18.35 1.56 -5.72
N ASN A 109 -18.24 1.92 -7.00
CA ASN A 109 -19.29 1.67 -7.99
C ASN A 109 -19.47 0.17 -8.31
N LEU A 110 -18.39 -0.60 -8.37
CA LEU A 110 -18.46 -2.07 -8.51
C LEU A 110 -19.10 -2.72 -7.27
N PHE A 111 -18.78 -2.23 -6.07
CA PHE A 111 -19.36 -2.73 -4.83
C PHE A 111 -20.85 -2.42 -4.71
N ILE A 112 -21.27 -1.18 -5.02
CA ILE A 112 -22.69 -0.80 -5.05
C ILE A 112 -23.47 -1.62 -6.09
N ARG A 113 -22.86 -1.89 -7.25
CA ARG A 113 -23.49 -2.66 -8.34
C ARG A 113 -23.57 -4.17 -8.04
N ALA A 114 -22.66 -4.70 -7.23
CA ALA A 114 -22.73 -6.08 -6.75
C ALA A 114 -23.85 -6.25 -5.70
N ASP A 115 -24.01 -5.29 -4.79
CA ASP A 115 -25.11 -5.30 -3.81
C ASP A 115 -26.47 -5.09 -4.49
N SER A 116 -26.62 -4.15 -5.43
CA SER A 116 -27.93 -3.90 -6.07
C SER A 116 -28.46 -5.10 -6.84
N ASN A 117 -27.60 -5.92 -7.46
CA ASN A 117 -28.02 -7.16 -8.11
C ASN A 117 -28.45 -8.25 -7.10
N VAL A 118 -27.84 -8.30 -5.91
CA VAL A 118 -28.20 -9.28 -4.85
C VAL A 118 -29.52 -8.88 -4.18
N TRP A 119 -29.73 -7.58 -3.94
CA TRP A 119 -30.98 -7.06 -3.39
C TRP A 119 -32.15 -7.20 -4.37
N GLU A 120 -31.96 -6.99 -5.68
CA GLU A 120 -33.01 -7.23 -6.69
C GLU A 120 -33.40 -8.72 -6.80
N ILE A 121 -32.44 -9.64 -6.65
CA ILE A 121 -32.70 -11.10 -6.65
C ILE A 121 -33.48 -11.52 -5.39
N LEU A 122 -33.18 -10.94 -4.23
CA LEU A 122 -33.89 -11.23 -2.98
C LEU A 122 -35.31 -10.65 -2.96
N ASP A 123 -35.53 -9.45 -3.49
CA ASP A 123 -36.87 -8.82 -3.56
C ASP A 123 -37.78 -9.57 -4.56
N SER A 124 -37.23 -10.01 -5.70
CA SER A 124 -37.97 -10.83 -6.68
C SER A 124 -38.42 -12.18 -6.12
N SER A 125 -37.65 -12.78 -5.20
CA SER A 125 -38.01 -14.03 -4.54
C SER A 125 -39.11 -13.87 -3.47
N THR A 126 -39.21 -12.68 -2.87
CA THR A 126 -40.20 -12.38 -1.82
C THR A 126 -41.55 -11.93 -2.36
N GLN A 127 -41.61 -11.38 -3.58
CA GLN A 127 -42.87 -11.04 -4.25
C GLN A 127 -43.59 -12.26 -4.84
N ASN A 128 -42.86 -13.24 -5.39
CA ASN A 128 -43.47 -14.49 -5.90
C ASN A 128 -44.03 -15.41 -4.80
N ALA A 129 -43.56 -15.27 -3.55
CA ALA A 129 -44.09 -16.05 -2.41
C ALA A 129 -45.44 -15.51 -1.88
N LYS A 130 -45.83 -14.28 -2.23
CA LYS A 130 -47.07 -13.64 -1.75
C LYS A 130 -48.24 -13.74 -2.72
N SER A 131 -48.03 -14.19 -3.96
CA SER A 131 -49.10 -14.32 -4.98
C SER A 131 -49.60 -15.76 -5.16
N GLY A 132 -49.18 -16.70 -4.31
CA GLY A 132 -49.51 -18.13 -4.38
C GLY A 132 -50.38 -18.65 -3.22
N ALA A 133 -51.17 -17.78 -2.60
CA ALA A 133 -52.19 -18.15 -1.60
C ALA A 133 -53.57 -17.62 -2.04
#